data_AF-A0A7C5SSE0-F1
#
_entry.id   AF-A0A7C5SSE0-F1
#
_cell.length_a   1.000
_cell.length_b   1.000
_cell.length_c   1.000
_cell.angle_alpha   90.00
_cell.angle_beta   90.00
_cell.angle_gamma   90.00
#
_symmetry.space_group_name_H-M   'P 1'
#
loop_
_entity.id
_entity.type
_entity.pdbx_description
1 polymer ?
#
loop_
_entity_poly.entity_id
_entity_poly.type
_entity_poly.pdbx_seq_one_letter_code
_entity_poly.pdbx_strand_id
1 'polypeptide(L)'
;MKLWLDDRRAAPPGWTWITDVESALQTLRHSDVSEVSLDYDLEDTDPGRTGAEVIAWVWNTGGSELHGEMPIWHSHSTNPFGAAVFAMFLRALEGGPEPSPEQLHADLLQRTK
;
A
#
# COMPACT_ATOMS: atom_id res chain seq x y z
N MET A 1 -9.62 -12.85 -2.68
CA MET A 1 -10.05 -11.70 -3.51
C MET A 1 -8.86 -10.79 -3.79
N LYS A 2 -8.93 -9.91 -4.79
CA LYS A 2 -7.91 -8.86 -5.03
C LYS A 2 -8.45 -7.50 -4.65
N LEU A 3 -7.66 -6.69 -3.96
CA LEU A 3 -8.04 -5.39 -3.41
C LEU A 3 -7.36 -4.26 -4.21
N TRP A 4 -8.16 -3.36 -4.77
CA TRP A 4 -7.70 -2.16 -5.45
C TRP A 4 -8.11 -0.93 -4.65
N LEU A 5 -7.15 -0.29 -3.99
CA LEU A 5 -7.36 0.91 -3.18
C LEU A 5 -7.01 2.15 -4.01
N ASP A 6 -8.03 2.90 -4.42
CA ASP A 6 -7.89 4.14 -5.19
C ASP A 6 -9.21 4.90 -5.13
N ASP A 7 -9.19 6.19 -4.87
CA ASP A 7 -10.39 7.03 -4.74
C ASP A 7 -10.86 7.65 -6.07
N ARG A 8 -10.03 7.60 -7.11
CA ARG A 8 -10.24 8.26 -8.41
C ARG A 8 -10.40 7.30 -9.56
N ARG A 9 -9.56 6.26 -9.62
CA ARG A 9 -9.45 5.30 -10.72
C ARG A 9 -10.20 4.04 -10.38
N ALA A 10 -11.20 3.73 -11.21
CA ALA A 10 -11.96 2.49 -11.10
C ALA A 10 -11.06 1.26 -11.18
N ALA A 11 -11.38 0.25 -10.37
CA ALA A 11 -10.62 -0.99 -10.35
C ALA A 11 -10.69 -1.74 -11.70
N PRO A 12 -9.57 -2.35 -12.16
CA PRO A 12 -9.60 -3.20 -13.33
C PRO A 12 -10.41 -4.49 -13.08
N PRO A 13 -10.84 -5.20 -14.13
CA PRO A 13 -11.61 -6.44 -13.99
C PRO A 13 -10.93 -7.47 -13.07
N GLY A 14 -11.71 -8.08 -12.18
CA GLY A 14 -11.22 -9.06 -11.20
C GLY A 14 -10.63 -8.47 -9.91
N TRP A 15 -10.60 -7.14 -9.80
CA TRP A 15 -10.25 -6.43 -8.58
C TRP A 15 -11.48 -5.84 -7.90
N THR A 16 -11.48 -5.86 -6.58
CA THR A 16 -12.52 -5.22 -5.76
C THR A 16 -12.08 -3.79 -5.49
N TRP A 17 -12.88 -2.84 -5.95
CA TRP A 17 -12.61 -1.42 -5.78
C TRP A 17 -12.96 -0.97 -4.36
N ILE A 18 -12.00 -0.36 -3.69
CA ILE A 18 -12.14 0.29 -2.40
C ILE A 18 -11.56 1.70 -2.52
N THR A 19 -12.22 2.69 -1.93
CA THR A 19 -11.88 4.11 -2.12
C THR A 19 -11.29 4.77 -0.87
N ASP A 20 -11.43 4.17 0.30
CA ASP A 20 -10.99 4.75 1.57
C ASP A 20 -10.18 3.76 2.42
N VAL A 21 -9.38 4.31 3.35
CA VAL A 21 -8.46 3.51 4.16
C VAL A 21 -9.21 2.60 5.13
N GLU A 22 -10.31 3.07 5.73
CA GLU A 22 -11.06 2.27 6.71
C GLU A 22 -11.61 0.99 6.07
N SER A 23 -12.28 1.12 4.94
CA SER A 23 -12.81 0.00 4.16
C SER A 23 -11.69 -0.97 3.72
N ALA A 24 -10.51 -0.46 3.37
CA ALA A 24 -9.37 -1.31 3.01
C ALA A 24 -8.87 -2.13 4.21
N LEU A 25 -8.72 -1.50 5.37
CA LEU A 25 -8.31 -2.19 6.61
C LEU A 25 -9.34 -3.24 7.04
N GLN A 26 -10.63 -2.90 6.99
CA GLN A 26 -11.71 -3.85 7.28
C GLN A 26 -11.68 -5.06 6.34
N THR A 27 -11.45 -4.81 5.05
CA THR A 27 -11.35 -5.89 4.05
C THR A 27 -10.15 -6.80 4.34
N LEU A 28 -8.98 -6.22 4.64
CA LEU A 28 -7.78 -7.00 4.98
C LEU A 28 -7.93 -7.83 6.27
N ARG A 29 -8.72 -7.34 7.24
CA ARG A 29 -9.01 -8.01 8.51
C ARG A 29 -10.04 -9.13 8.41
N HIS A 30 -10.92 -9.07 7.42
CA HIS A 30 -12.12 -9.91 7.38
C HIS A 30 -12.27 -10.74 6.11
N SER A 31 -11.33 -10.66 5.17
CA SER A 31 -11.40 -11.40 3.91
C SER A 31 -10.04 -11.96 3.51
N ASP A 32 -10.05 -13.13 2.86
CA ASP A 32 -8.87 -13.71 2.24
C ASP A 32 -8.45 -12.88 1.03
N VAL A 33 -7.60 -11.87 1.24
CA VAL A 33 -7.03 -11.04 0.20
C VAL A 33 -5.76 -11.69 -0.32
N SER A 34 -5.70 -11.98 -1.61
CA SER A 34 -4.54 -12.61 -2.26
C SER A 34 -3.58 -11.58 -2.85
N GLU A 35 -4.10 -10.44 -3.30
CA GLU A 35 -3.31 -9.35 -3.88
C GLU A 35 -3.89 -8.00 -3.47
N VAL A 36 -3.00 -7.04 -3.21
CA VAL A 36 -3.33 -5.65 -2.93
C VAL A 36 -2.60 -4.77 -3.93
N SER A 37 -3.30 -3.79 -4.50
CA SER A 37 -2.71 -2.72 -5.29
C SER A 37 -3.25 -1.41 -4.72
N LEU A 38 -2.35 -0.49 -4.32
CA LEU A 38 -2.76 0.78 -3.74
C LEU A 38 -2.25 2.00 -4.51
N ASP A 39 -3.09 3.05 -4.50
CA ASP A 39 -2.68 4.43 -4.65
C ASP A 39 -2.31 5.03 -3.29
N TYR A 40 -1.30 5.90 -3.31
CA TYR A 40 -0.86 6.61 -2.12
C TYR A 40 -1.79 7.80 -1.82
N ASP A 41 -2.21 8.54 -2.84
CA ASP A 41 -3.05 9.71 -2.68
C ASP A 41 -4.52 9.27 -2.62
N LEU A 42 -5.22 9.55 -1.51
CA LEU A 42 -6.63 9.15 -1.30
C LEU A 42 -7.53 10.35 -0.89
N GLU A 43 -7.13 11.56 -1.28
CA GLU A 43 -7.69 12.81 -0.76
C GLU A 43 -9.11 13.15 -1.25
N ASP A 44 -9.64 12.51 -2.31
CA ASP A 44 -10.97 12.79 -2.85
C ASP A 44 -12.08 12.17 -1.99
N THR A 45 -11.84 10.98 -1.43
CA THR A 45 -12.82 10.29 -0.56
C THR A 45 -12.36 10.12 0.87
N ASP A 46 -11.07 10.29 1.17
CA ASP A 46 -10.51 10.16 2.52
C ASP A 46 -9.57 11.32 2.89
N PRO A 47 -10.09 12.56 3.05
CA PRO A 47 -9.27 13.75 3.25
C PRO A 47 -8.35 13.66 4.48
N GLY A 48 -7.06 13.92 4.26
CA GLY A 48 -6.04 13.87 5.30
C GLY A 48 -5.48 12.47 5.57
N ARG A 49 -5.98 11.45 4.85
CA ARG A 49 -5.50 10.07 4.91
C ARG A 49 -4.87 9.68 3.59
N THR A 50 -3.95 8.72 3.66
CA THR A 50 -3.19 8.24 2.49
C THR A 50 -3.04 6.73 2.55
N GLY A 51 -2.67 6.12 1.43
CA GLY A 51 -2.31 4.71 1.38
C GLY A 51 -1.15 4.33 2.34
N ALA A 52 -0.39 5.32 2.84
CA ALA A 52 0.61 5.11 3.88
C ALA A 52 0.04 4.47 5.15
N GLU A 53 -1.22 4.77 5.51
CA GLU A 53 -1.83 4.22 6.71
C GLU A 53 -2.10 2.74 6.61
N VAL A 54 -2.51 2.26 5.43
CA VAL A 54 -2.67 0.82 5.16
C VAL A 54 -1.33 0.12 5.26
N ILE A 55 -0.29 0.67 4.61
CA ILE A 55 1.08 0.17 4.66
C ILE A 55 1.59 0.10 6.11
N ALA A 56 1.45 1.20 6.86
CA ALA A 56 1.92 1.31 8.22
C ALA A 56 1.19 0.35 9.16
N TRP A 57 -0.12 0.14 8.97
CA TRP A 57 -0.87 -0.83 9.76
C TRP A 57 -0.35 -2.25 9.56
N VAL A 58 -0.13 -2.69 8.31
CA VAL A 58 0.43 -4.03 8.03
C VAL A 58 1.84 -4.17 8.60
N TRP A 59 2.67 -3.13 8.42
CA TRP A 59 4.02 -3.11 8.96
C TRP A 59 4.03 -3.23 10.49
N ASN A 60 3.27 -2.38 11.18
CA ASN A 60 3.26 -2.31 12.65
C ASN A 60 2.68 -3.57 13.29
N THR A 61 1.76 -4.25 12.60
CA THR A 61 1.18 -5.52 13.06
C THR A 61 2.00 -6.73 12.62
N GLY A 62 3.00 -6.55 11.76
CA GLY A 62 3.72 -7.64 11.10
C GLY A 62 2.79 -8.56 10.30
N GLY A 63 1.65 -8.05 9.83
CA GLY A 63 0.59 -8.83 9.18
C GLY A 63 -0.23 -9.74 10.10
N SER A 64 0.00 -9.74 11.41
CA SER A 64 -0.71 -10.63 12.35
C SER A 64 -2.21 -10.34 12.49
N GLU A 65 -2.67 -9.16 12.07
CA GLU A 65 -4.08 -8.79 12.04
C GLU A 65 -4.76 -9.04 10.67
N LEU A 66 -4.04 -9.60 9.69
CA LEU A 66 -4.65 -10.03 8.43
C LEU A 66 -5.54 -11.26 8.66
N HIS A 67 -6.64 -11.36 7.92
CA HIS A 67 -7.50 -12.55 7.99
C HIS A 67 -6.80 -13.82 7.50
N GLY A 68 -6.06 -13.70 6.40
CA GLY A 68 -5.37 -14.78 5.72
C GLY A 68 -3.87 -14.57 5.64
N GLU A 69 -3.23 -15.25 4.69
CA GLU A 69 -1.80 -15.08 4.43
C GLU A 69 -1.46 -13.66 3.96
N MET A 70 -0.19 -13.28 4.09
CA MET A 70 0.32 -12.00 3.57
C MET A 70 0.03 -11.91 2.06
N PRO A 71 -0.75 -10.92 1.59
CA PRO A 71 -1.04 -10.79 0.17
C PRO A 71 0.20 -10.37 -0.61
N ILE A 72 0.17 -10.58 -1.92
CA ILE A 72 1.15 -9.95 -2.81
C ILE A 72 0.80 -8.47 -2.92
N TRP A 73 1.77 -7.61 -2.65
CA TRP A 73 1.59 -6.17 -2.65
C TRP A 73 2.11 -5.56 -3.95
N HIS A 74 1.31 -4.66 -4.52
CA HIS A 74 1.63 -3.84 -5.67
C HIS A 74 1.36 -2.36 -5.36
N SER A 75 1.99 -1.46 -6.12
CA SER A 75 1.62 -0.05 -6.14
C SER A 75 1.32 0.38 -7.56
N HIS A 76 0.24 1.13 -7.71
CA HIS A 76 -0.12 1.82 -8.95
C HIS A 76 -0.14 3.34 -8.75
N SER A 77 0.44 3.81 -7.64
CA SER A 77 0.53 5.24 -7.36
C SER A 77 1.43 5.93 -8.35
N THR A 78 0.97 7.08 -8.84
CA THR A 78 1.79 7.99 -9.66
C THR A 78 2.58 8.97 -8.79
N ASN A 79 2.38 8.97 -7.47
CA ASN A 79 3.13 9.80 -6.55
C ASN A 79 4.54 9.21 -6.33
N PRO A 80 5.63 9.91 -6.68
CA PRO A 80 6.98 9.38 -6.54
C PRO A 80 7.37 9.15 -5.08
N PHE A 81 6.86 9.97 -4.15
CA PHE A 81 7.07 9.75 -2.72
C PHE A 81 6.32 8.50 -2.25
N GLY A 82 5.06 8.35 -2.64
CA GLY A 82 4.27 7.16 -2.34
C GLY A 82 4.90 5.88 -2.89
N ALA A 83 5.43 5.92 -4.12
CA ALA A 83 6.15 4.81 -4.73
C ALA A 83 7.42 4.43 -3.96
N ALA A 84 8.12 5.39 -3.34
CA ALA A 84 9.28 5.12 -2.51
C ALA A 84 8.91 4.53 -1.14
N VAL A 85 7.89 5.07 -0.47
CA VAL A 85 7.34 4.49 0.77
C VAL A 85 6.94 3.04 0.55
N PHE A 86 6.27 2.75 -0.57
CA PHE A 86 5.89 1.39 -0.92
C PHE A 86 7.10 0.47 -1.17
N ALA A 87 8.14 0.97 -1.84
CA ALA A 87 9.36 0.18 -2.06
C ALA A 87 10.07 -0.16 -0.74
N MET A 88 10.08 0.75 0.24
CA MET A 88 10.60 0.46 1.59
C MET A 88 9.79 -0.63 2.27
N PHE A 89 8.46 -0.55 2.17
CA PHE A 89 7.55 -1.54 2.74
C PHE A 89 7.82 -2.95 2.20
N LEU A 90 7.92 -3.10 0.86
CA LEU A 90 8.23 -4.41 0.25
C LEU A 90 9.56 -4.98 0.73
N ARG A 91 10.62 -4.16 0.79
CA ARG A 91 11.95 -4.60 1.25
C ARG A 91 11.91 -5.19 2.66
N ALA A 92 11.10 -4.63 3.55
CA ALA A 92 11.01 -5.13 4.91
C ALA A 92 10.14 -6.38 5.04
N LEU A 93 9.10 -6.53 4.22
CA LEU A 93 8.37 -7.79 4.13
C LEU A 93 9.30 -8.94 3.71
N GLU A 94 10.30 -8.66 2.87
CA GLU A 94 11.33 -9.60 2.46
C GLU A 94 12.42 -9.84 3.54
N GLY A 95 12.30 -9.22 4.72
CA GLY A 95 13.29 -9.30 5.79
C GLY A 95 14.57 -8.50 5.53
N GLY A 96 14.53 -7.56 4.59
CA GLY A 96 15.63 -6.64 4.30
C GLY A 96 15.85 -5.63 5.43
N PRO A 97 17.08 -5.13 5.62
CA PRO A 97 17.35 -4.07 6.60
C PRO A 97 16.62 -2.78 6.22
N GLU A 98 16.21 -1.99 7.22
CA GLU A 98 15.69 -0.64 6.95
C GLU A 98 16.75 0.19 6.21
N PRO A 99 16.38 0.87 5.12
CA PRO A 99 17.31 1.71 4.38
C PRO A 99 17.65 2.94 5.20
N SER A 100 18.92 3.37 5.14
CA SER A 100 19.35 4.62 5.75
C SER A 100 18.67 5.83 5.09
N PRO A 101 18.57 6.99 5.76
CA PRO A 101 18.02 8.21 5.18
C PRO A 101 18.66 8.60 3.84
N GLU A 102 19.97 8.35 3.68
CA GLU A 102 20.71 8.61 2.43
C GLU A 102 20.29 7.66 1.30
N GLN A 103 20.07 6.38 1.62
CA GLN A 103 19.57 5.38 0.65
C GLN A 103 18.15 5.70 0.21
N LEU A 104 17.29 6.13 1.14
CA LEU A 104 15.95 6.58 0.84
C LEU A 104 15.95 7.81 -0.09
N HIS A 105 16.81 8.79 0.21
CA HIS A 105 16.96 9.98 -0.63
C HIS A 105 17.46 9.64 -2.04
N ALA A 106 18.44 8.75 -2.16
CA ALA A 106 18.96 8.30 -3.45
C ALA A 106 17.89 7.57 -4.28
N ASP A 107 17.10 6.69 -3.66
CA ASP A 107 16.01 5.96 -4.33
C ASP A 107 14.91 6.91 -4.82
N LEU A 108 14.55 7.93 -4.01
CA LEU A 108 13.60 8.98 -4.40
C LEU A 108 14.09 9.79 -5.62
N LEU A 109 15.39 10.12 -5.68
CA LEU A 109 15.97 10.86 -6.79
C LEU A 109 16.08 10.05 -8.09
N GLN A 110 16.18 8.72 -8.01
CA GLN A 110 16.23 7.86 -9.19
C GLN A 110 14.86 7.62 -9.81
N ARG A 111 13.78 7.73 -9.03
CA ARG A 111 12.39 7.50 -9.48
C ARG A 111 11.70 8.74 -10.06
N THR A 112 12.36 9.89 -10.02
CA THR A 112 11.87 11.18 -10.55
C THR A 112 12.44 11.54 -11.93
N LYS A 113 13.16 10.60 -12.59
CA LYS A 113 13.70 10.73 -13.95
C LYS A 113 13.04 9.75 -14.90
#